data_AF-A0A142Y407-F1
#
_entry.id   AF-A0A142Y407-F1
#
_cell.length_a   1.000
_cell.length_b   1.000
_cell.length_c   1.000
_cell.angle_alpha   90.00
_cell.angle_beta   90.00
_cell.angle_gamma   90.00
#
_symmetry.space_group_name_H-M   'P 1'
#
loop_
_entity.id
_entity.type
_entity.pdbx_description
1 polymer ?
#
loop_
_entity_poly.entity_id
_entity_poly.type
_entity_poly.pdbx_seq_one_letter_code
_entity_poly.pdbx_strand_id
1 'polypeptide(L)'
;MILELIVIFSEVRPLLCLLGVPAALLLAWMVSKAIHPRARKVGFFLSACFAYQAFLLLIFASPLISRESIETFNMKWAIDEKYLQSHQDPVVVFEFENNPNYRVMQSSNELARYLSDLGEPVVPVSFVVERDLGRFRSFRISKVADLDKWQYGWQGTQSTGRVRAPW
;
A
#
# COMPACT_ATOMS: atom_id res chain seq x y z
N MET A 1 -11.00 14.07 17.10
CA MET A 1 -11.36 13.02 18.09
C MET A 1 -11.53 11.64 17.47
N ILE A 2 -12.18 11.49 16.30
CA ILE A 2 -12.34 10.18 15.61
C ILE A 2 -11.01 9.65 15.03
N LEU A 3 -10.16 10.53 14.48
CA LEU A 3 -8.84 10.17 13.95
C LEU A 3 -7.85 9.67 15.03
N GLU A 4 -7.86 10.29 16.21
CA GLU A 4 -7.05 9.87 17.37
C GLU A 4 -7.42 8.46 17.85
N LEU A 5 -8.72 8.15 17.88
CA LEU A 5 -9.23 6.83 18.23
C LEU A 5 -8.81 5.75 17.23
N ILE A 6 -8.72 6.08 15.93
CA ILE A 6 -8.28 5.13 14.89
C ILE A 6 -6.78 4.83 15.03
N VAL A 7 -5.96 5.84 15.34
CA VAL A 7 -4.51 5.67 15.52
C VAL A 7 -4.22 4.84 16.79
N ILE A 8 -4.85 5.18 17.92
CA ILE A 8 -4.70 4.43 19.17
C ILE A 8 -5.16 2.98 18.95
N PHE A 9 -6.33 2.78 18.36
CA PHE A 9 -6.87 1.43 18.12
C PHE A 9 -6.06 0.64 17.08
N SER A 10 -5.25 1.30 16.23
CA SER A 10 -4.26 0.66 15.35
C SER A 10 -3.02 0.19 16.12
N GLU A 11 -2.52 1.00 17.06
CA GLU A 11 -1.31 0.70 17.83
C GLU A 11 -1.50 -0.35 18.94
N VAL A 12 -2.67 -0.45 19.58
CA VAL A 12 -2.89 -1.45 20.67
C VAL A 12 -3.18 -2.87 20.15
N ARG A 13 -3.58 -3.02 18.89
CA ARG A 13 -3.88 -4.33 18.26
C ARG A 13 -2.73 -5.34 18.27
N PRO A 14 -1.49 -4.97 17.90
CA PRO A 14 -0.34 -5.89 17.98
C PRO A 14 -0.06 -6.33 19.43
N LEU A 15 -0.20 -5.43 20.41
CA LEU A 15 -0.04 -5.76 21.84
C LEU A 15 -1.12 -6.73 22.35
N LEU A 16 -2.37 -6.54 21.94
CA LEU A 16 -3.47 -7.47 22.24
C LEU A 16 -3.24 -8.85 21.61
N CYS A 17 -2.62 -8.94 20.44
CA CYS A 17 -2.27 -10.22 19.82
C CYS A 17 -1.09 -10.91 20.53
N LEU A 18 -0.06 -10.15 20.90
CA LEU A 18 1.15 -10.65 21.57
C LEU A 18 0.87 -11.14 22.99
N LEU A 19 -0.04 -10.50 23.72
CA LEU A 19 -0.38 -10.84 25.10
C LEU A 19 -1.67 -11.66 25.24
N GLY A 20 -2.64 -11.45 24.35
CA GLY A 20 -3.96 -12.09 24.43
C GLY A 20 -3.93 -13.58 24.09
N VAL A 21 -3.14 -14.01 23.10
CA VAL A 21 -3.05 -15.43 22.73
C VAL A 21 -2.34 -16.26 23.81
N PRO A 22 -1.20 -15.83 24.38
CA PRO A 22 -0.60 -16.52 25.53
C PRO A 22 -1.53 -16.53 26.75
N ALA A 23 -2.22 -15.42 27.04
CA ALA A 23 -3.16 -15.35 28.16
C ALA A 23 -4.35 -16.29 27.98
N ALA A 24 -4.92 -16.38 26.78
CA ALA A 24 -6.01 -17.31 26.46
C ALA A 24 -5.56 -18.78 26.55
N LEU A 25 -4.35 -19.11 26.07
CA LEU A 25 -3.76 -20.44 26.22
C LEU A 25 -3.48 -20.79 27.69
N LEU A 26 -3.01 -19.83 28.49
CA LEU A 26 -2.81 -20.00 29.93
C LEU A 26 -4.14 -20.22 30.67
N LEU A 27 -5.18 -19.45 30.35
CA LEU A 27 -6.51 -19.64 30.93
C LEU A 27 -7.12 -20.99 30.52
N ALA A 28 -7.00 -21.39 29.27
CA ALA A 28 -7.43 -22.71 28.81
C ALA A 28 -6.65 -23.85 29.49
N TRP A 29 -5.34 -23.67 29.72
CA TRP A 29 -4.52 -24.60 30.48
C TRP A 29 -4.94 -24.67 31.96
N MET A 30 -5.27 -23.54 32.58
CA MET A 30 -5.77 -23.48 33.96
C MET A 30 -7.15 -24.12 34.11
N VAL A 31 -8.09 -23.83 33.22
CA VAL A 31 -9.45 -24.41 33.23
C VAL A 31 -9.40 -25.91 32.96
N SER A 32 -8.57 -26.35 32.01
CA SER A 32 -8.39 -27.79 31.74
C SER A 32 -7.73 -28.54 32.91
N LYS A 33 -6.97 -27.86 33.79
CA LYS A 33 -6.47 -28.44 35.04
C LYS A 33 -7.57 -28.75 36.06
N ALA A 34 -8.70 -28.05 36.00
CA ALA A 34 -9.83 -28.24 36.91
C ALA A 34 -10.81 -29.35 36.47
N ILE A 35 -10.75 -29.80 35.21
CA ILE A 35 -11.70 -30.76 34.62
C ILE A 35 -11.02 -32.13 34.43
N HIS A 36 -11.76 -33.22 34.70
CA HIS A 36 -11.33 -34.64 34.70
C HIS A 36 -10.18 -35.01 33.71
N PRO A 37 -9.18 -35.81 34.13
CA PRO A 37 -7.91 -36.00 33.42
C PRO A 37 -7.97 -36.57 31.99
N ARG A 38 -9.07 -37.23 31.60
CA ARG A 38 -9.27 -37.75 30.22
C ARG A 38 -9.83 -36.70 29.25
N ALA A 39 -10.72 -35.81 29.68
CA ALA A 39 -11.26 -34.73 28.86
C ALA A 39 -10.25 -33.58 28.66
N ARG A 40 -9.26 -33.50 29.56
CA ARG A 40 -8.21 -32.48 29.61
C ARG A 40 -7.35 -32.38 28.35
N LYS A 41 -7.00 -33.52 27.72
CA LYS A 41 -6.11 -33.55 26.54
C LYS A 41 -6.82 -33.07 25.27
N VAL A 42 -8.09 -33.45 25.09
CA VAL A 42 -8.90 -33.11 23.91
C VAL A 42 -9.30 -31.63 23.95
N GLY A 43 -9.76 -31.13 25.10
CA GLY A 43 -10.12 -29.73 25.26
C GLY A 43 -8.94 -28.77 25.07
N PHE A 44 -7.75 -29.15 25.54
CA PHE A 44 -6.54 -28.36 25.33
C PHE A 44 -6.15 -28.27 23.84
N PHE A 45 -6.20 -29.39 23.11
CA PHE A 45 -5.91 -29.41 21.67
C PHE A 45 -6.89 -28.57 20.85
N LEU A 46 -8.19 -28.68 21.13
CA LEU A 46 -9.21 -27.86 20.48
C LEU A 46 -9.05 -26.38 20.78
N SER A 47 -8.80 -26.02 22.05
CA SER A 47 -8.54 -24.63 22.43
C SER A 47 -7.28 -24.07 21.76
N ALA A 48 -6.21 -24.88 21.65
CA ALA A 48 -4.99 -24.48 20.97
C ALA A 48 -5.21 -24.28 19.47
N CYS A 49 -5.97 -25.17 18.81
CA CYS A 49 -6.37 -24.98 17.42
C CYS A 49 -7.19 -23.71 17.24
N PHE A 50 -8.20 -23.45 18.09
CA PHE A 50 -8.99 -22.22 18.00
C PHE A 50 -8.16 -20.96 18.24
N ALA A 51 -7.24 -20.97 19.22
CA ALA A 51 -6.34 -19.86 19.48
C ALA A 51 -5.37 -19.62 18.31
N TYR A 52 -4.86 -20.69 17.70
CA TYR A 52 -4.02 -20.61 16.51
C TYR A 52 -4.79 -20.10 15.29
N GLN A 53 -6.01 -20.58 15.06
CA GLN A 53 -6.89 -20.09 14.00
C GLN A 53 -7.21 -18.60 14.19
N ALA A 54 -7.52 -18.18 15.42
CA ALA A 54 -7.77 -16.78 15.75
C ALA A 54 -6.52 -15.91 15.54
N PHE A 55 -5.34 -16.41 15.91
CA PHE A 55 -4.06 -15.73 15.66
C PHE A 55 -3.78 -15.57 14.17
N LEU A 56 -3.98 -16.61 13.35
CA LEU A 56 -3.82 -16.52 11.91
C LEU A 56 -4.84 -15.56 11.30
N LEU A 57 -6.11 -15.62 11.70
CA LEU A 57 -7.13 -14.67 11.24
C LEU A 57 -6.78 -13.23 11.63
N LEU A 58 -6.24 -12.99 12.81
CA LEU A 58 -5.79 -11.66 13.22
C LEU A 58 -4.58 -11.17 12.41
N ILE A 59 -3.64 -12.05 12.05
CA ILE A 59 -2.51 -11.67 11.19
C ILE A 59 -2.98 -11.37 9.76
N PHE A 60 -3.82 -12.23 9.19
CA PHE A 60 -4.23 -12.14 7.78
C PHE A 60 -5.42 -11.19 7.53
N ALA A 61 -6.29 -10.97 8.51
CA ALA A 61 -7.44 -10.08 8.40
C ALA A 61 -7.22 -8.68 9.01
N SER A 62 -6.06 -8.41 9.63
CA SER A 62 -5.81 -7.08 10.18
C SER A 62 -5.37 -6.09 9.08
N PRO A 63 -5.95 -4.88 9.03
CA PRO A 63 -5.52 -3.81 8.13
C PRO A 63 -4.16 -3.19 8.53
N LEU A 64 -3.40 -3.84 9.41
CA LEU A 64 -2.07 -3.43 9.90
C LEU A 64 -0.97 -3.46 8.82
N ILE A 65 -1.23 -4.03 7.65
CA ILE A 65 -0.18 -4.34 6.69
C ILE A 65 -0.05 -3.29 5.59
N SER A 66 -1.15 -2.73 5.07
CA SER A 66 -1.10 -1.73 4.00
C SER A 66 -1.03 -0.32 4.56
N ARG A 67 0.11 0.35 4.38
CA ARG A 67 0.27 1.77 4.65
C ARG A 67 0.29 2.52 3.33
N GLU A 68 -0.70 3.39 3.16
CA GLU A 68 -0.69 4.40 2.10
C GLU A 68 0.14 5.60 2.56
N SER A 69 1.07 6.04 1.72
CA SER A 69 1.80 7.28 1.90
C SER A 69 1.74 8.11 0.63
N ILE A 70 1.57 9.42 0.78
CA ILE A 70 1.64 10.36 -0.33
C ILE A 70 3.07 10.86 -0.44
N GLU A 71 3.70 10.60 -1.57
CA GLU A 71 5.05 11.06 -1.88
C GLU A 71 5.00 11.98 -3.09
N THR A 72 5.60 13.17 -2.97
CA THR A 72 5.59 14.18 -4.05
C THR A 72 7.00 14.39 -4.56
N PHE A 73 7.15 14.33 -5.88
CA PHE A 73 8.41 14.52 -6.56
C PHE A 73 8.28 15.58 -7.63
N ASN A 74 9.30 16.43 -7.77
CA ASN A 74 9.41 17.28 -8.94
C ASN A 74 9.86 16.42 -10.12
N MET A 75 9.10 16.46 -11.20
CA MET A 75 9.32 15.61 -12.36
C MET A 75 9.29 16.44 -13.63
N LYS A 76 10.22 16.15 -14.53
CA LYS A 76 10.14 16.63 -15.91
C LYS A 76 9.06 15.84 -16.62
N TRP A 77 8.29 16.50 -17.48
CA TRP A 77 7.28 15.81 -18.29
C TRP A 77 7.52 16.06 -19.78
N ALA A 78 7.11 15.09 -20.58
CA ALA A 78 7.08 15.19 -22.03
C ALA A 78 5.93 14.34 -22.59
N ILE A 79 5.44 14.68 -23.77
CA ILE A 79 4.52 13.82 -24.53
C ILE A 79 5.37 12.95 -25.44
N ASP A 80 5.28 11.63 -25.28
CA ASP A 80 6.00 10.70 -26.15
C ASP A 80 5.16 10.33 -27.37
N GLU A 81 5.53 10.91 -28.50
CA GLU A 81 4.86 10.69 -29.79
C GLU A 81 4.98 9.25 -30.29
N LYS A 82 5.98 8.50 -29.81
CA LYS A 82 6.16 7.10 -30.22
C LYS A 82 5.01 6.21 -29.72
N TYR A 83 4.44 6.54 -28.57
CA TYR A 83 3.32 5.77 -28.01
C TYR A 83 1.96 6.20 -28.54
N LEU A 84 1.84 7.39 -29.15
CA LEU A 84 0.61 7.83 -29.85
C LEU A 84 0.16 6.87 -30.96
N GLN A 85 1.09 6.12 -31.57
CA GLN A 85 0.73 5.13 -32.60
C GLN A 85 0.13 3.85 -32.02
N SER A 86 0.38 3.57 -30.74
CA SER A 86 -0.01 2.33 -30.05
C SER A 86 -1.16 2.52 -29.07
N HIS A 87 -1.43 3.77 -28.68
CA HIS A 87 -2.46 4.14 -27.72
C HIS A 87 -3.39 5.17 -28.36
N GLN A 88 -4.68 5.09 -28.02
CA GLN A 88 -5.69 6.00 -28.56
C GLN A 88 -5.54 7.44 -28.06
N ASP A 89 -4.87 7.61 -26.91
CA ASP A 89 -4.61 8.89 -26.24
C ASP A 89 -3.10 9.17 -26.16
N PRO A 90 -2.68 10.45 -26.05
CA PRO A 90 -1.28 10.83 -25.82
C PRO A 90 -0.76 10.23 -24.52
N VAL A 91 0.48 9.76 -24.57
CA VAL A 91 1.21 9.24 -23.40
C VAL A 91 2.12 10.32 -22.85
N VAL A 92 1.80 10.76 -21.64
CA VAL A 92 2.62 11.68 -20.85
C VAL A 92 3.67 10.85 -20.11
N VAL A 93 4.93 11.21 -20.26
CA VAL A 93 6.08 10.58 -19.62
C VAL A 93 6.61 11.52 -18.55
N PHE A 94 6.66 11.05 -17.32
CA PHE A 94 7.25 11.72 -16.17
C PHE A 94 8.62 11.12 -15.84
N GLU A 95 9.62 11.98 -15.72
CA GLU A 95 11.00 11.64 -15.40
C GLU A 95 11.40 12.28 -14.07
N PHE A 96 11.93 11.46 -13.15
CA PHE A 96 12.40 11.95 -11.84
C PHE A 96 13.72 12.72 -11.99
N GLU A 97 13.82 13.91 -11.40
CA GLU A 97 15.08 14.68 -11.42
C GLU A 97 16.26 13.92 -10.80
N ASN A 98 16.02 13.23 -9.68
CA ASN A 98 17.04 12.47 -8.95
C ASN A 98 17.20 11.02 -9.46
N ASN A 99 16.36 10.57 -10.41
CA ASN A 99 16.39 9.20 -10.92
C ASN A 99 15.92 9.13 -12.39
N PRO A 100 16.65 9.75 -13.33
CA PRO A 100 16.20 9.93 -14.72
C PRO A 100 16.02 8.61 -15.48
N ASN A 101 16.70 7.55 -15.02
CA ASN A 101 16.62 6.21 -15.61
C ASN A 101 15.35 5.45 -15.22
N TYR A 102 14.50 6.00 -14.36
CA TYR A 102 13.21 5.46 -14.00
C TYR A 102 12.13 6.47 -14.42
N ARG A 103 11.17 6.03 -15.24
CA ARG A 103 10.13 6.88 -15.82
C ARG A 103 8.75 6.30 -15.56
N VAL A 104 7.79 7.16 -15.28
CA VAL A 104 6.38 6.81 -15.14
C VAL A 104 5.64 7.35 -16.36
N MET A 105 4.74 6.57 -16.91
CA MET A 105 4.01 6.93 -18.12
C MET A 105 2.51 6.82 -17.86
N GLN A 106 1.73 7.75 -18.39
CA GLN A 106 0.28 7.71 -18.29
C GLN A 106 -0.37 8.21 -19.58
N SER A 107 -1.32 7.43 -20.08
CA SER A 107 -2.10 7.75 -21.28
C SER A 107 -3.32 8.58 -20.89
N SER A 108 -3.37 9.85 -21.28
CA SER A 108 -4.50 10.75 -21.02
C SER A 108 -4.46 12.01 -21.88
N ASN A 109 -5.56 12.25 -22.61
CA ASN A 109 -5.79 13.50 -23.35
C ASN A 109 -5.91 14.73 -22.43
N GLU A 110 -6.60 14.58 -21.30
CA GLU A 110 -6.87 15.67 -20.36
C GLU A 110 -5.57 16.14 -19.69
N LEU A 111 -4.75 15.18 -19.23
CA LEU A 111 -3.46 15.46 -18.63
C LEU A 111 -2.49 16.12 -19.61
N ALA A 112 -2.43 15.63 -20.85
CA ALA A 112 -1.55 16.19 -21.87
C ALA A 112 -1.92 17.65 -22.21
N ARG A 113 -3.22 17.97 -22.31
CA ARG A 113 -3.70 19.34 -22.54
C ARG A 113 -3.39 20.23 -21.35
N TYR A 114 -3.71 19.80 -20.13
CA TYR A 114 -3.44 20.56 -18.91
C TYR A 114 -1.96 20.95 -18.79
N LEU A 115 -1.06 19.99 -19.01
CA LEU A 115 0.38 20.24 -18.94
C LEU A 115 0.88 21.15 -20.05
N SER A 116 0.32 21.01 -21.27
CA SER A 116 0.63 21.90 -22.39
C SER A 116 0.19 23.35 -22.12
N ASP A 117 -0.98 23.53 -21.50
CA ASP A 117 -1.51 24.84 -21.12
C ASP A 117 -0.73 25.47 -19.95
N LEU A 118 -0.24 24.64 -19.02
CA LEU A 118 0.56 25.08 -17.88
C LEU A 118 1.91 25.65 -18.33
N GLY A 119 2.53 25.05 -19.35
CA GLY A 119 3.78 25.54 -19.96
C GLY A 119 5.04 25.40 -19.09
N GLU A 120 4.93 24.80 -17.91
CA GLU A 120 6.06 24.56 -17.01
C GLU A 120 6.75 23.22 -17.35
N PRO A 121 8.08 23.17 -17.58
CA PRO A 121 8.77 21.92 -17.97
C PRO A 121 8.94 20.92 -16.82
N VAL A 122 8.82 21.39 -15.58
CA VAL A 122 8.94 20.58 -14.36
C VAL A 122 7.70 20.83 -13.52
N VAL A 123 7.03 19.76 -13.11
CA VAL A 123 5.80 19.84 -12.32
C VAL A 123 5.89 18.94 -11.09
N PRO A 124 5.29 19.33 -9.95
CA PRO A 124 5.20 18.44 -8.79
C PRO A 124 4.16 17.35 -9.07
N VAL A 125 4.57 16.10 -8.91
CA VAL A 125 3.71 14.92 -9.09
C VAL A 125 3.62 14.18 -7.78
N SER A 126 2.40 14.03 -7.27
CA SER A 126 2.09 13.27 -6.06
C SER A 126 1.65 11.86 -6.40
N PHE A 127 2.22 10.90 -5.69
CA PHE A 127 1.92 9.48 -5.79
C PHE A 127 1.33 8.99 -4.49
N VAL A 128 0.27 8.20 -4.57
CA VAL A 128 -0.15 7.34 -3.47
C VAL A 128 0.63 6.05 -3.61
N VAL A 129 1.51 5.78 -2.66
CA VAL A 129 2.34 4.57 -2.58
C VAL A 129 1.77 3.67 -1.51
N GLU A 130 1.45 2.43 -1.88
CA GLU A 130 0.99 1.39 -0.97
C GLU A 130 2.17 0.50 -0.58
N ARG A 131 2.41 0.37 0.73
CA ARG A 131 3.42 -0.54 1.27
C ARG A 131 2.79 -1.58 2.18
N ASP A 132 3.08 -2.85 1.92
CA ASP A 132 2.71 -3.97 2.77
C ASP A 132 3.89 -4.37 3.66
N LEU A 133 3.77 -4.21 4.98
CA LEU A 133 4.85 -4.52 5.95
C LEU A 133 6.19 -3.82 5.60
N GLY A 134 6.11 -2.58 5.11
CA GLY A 134 7.28 -1.80 4.66
C GLY A 134 7.84 -2.20 3.29
N ARG A 135 7.26 -3.20 2.62
CA ARG A 135 7.59 -3.57 1.24
C ARG A 135 6.67 -2.85 0.27
N PHE A 136 7.24 -2.29 -0.79
CA PHE A 136 6.46 -1.71 -1.88
C PHE A 136 5.49 -2.73 -2.49
N ARG A 137 4.24 -2.32 -2.64
CA ARG A 137 3.18 -3.11 -3.28
C ARG A 137 2.74 -2.49 -4.60
N SER A 138 2.30 -1.24 -4.55
CA SER A 138 1.72 -0.55 -5.68
C SER A 138 1.92 0.96 -5.56
N PHE A 139 1.81 1.67 -6.68
CA PHE A 139 1.69 3.14 -6.67
C PHE A 139 0.64 3.57 -7.68
N ARG A 140 0.05 4.74 -7.45
CA ARG A 140 -0.76 5.46 -8.44
C ARG A 140 -0.45 6.94 -8.40
N ILE A 141 -0.52 7.59 -9.56
CA ILE A 141 -0.46 9.05 -9.63
C ILE A 141 -1.78 9.59 -9.07
N SER A 142 -1.71 10.49 -8.08
CA SER A 142 -2.90 11.08 -7.45
C SER A 142 -3.06 12.57 -7.72
N LYS A 143 -1.97 13.29 -7.99
CA LYS A 143 -2.00 14.72 -8.32
C LYS A 143 -0.85 15.08 -9.24
N VAL A 144 -1.10 15.93 -10.22
CA VAL A 144 -0.07 16.54 -11.08
C VAL A 144 -0.28 18.05 -11.03
N ALA A 145 0.67 18.78 -10.44
CA ALA A 145 0.53 20.20 -10.11
C ALA A 145 -0.79 20.48 -9.34
N ASP A 146 -1.74 21.15 -9.97
CA ASP A 146 -3.07 21.44 -9.40
C ASP A 146 -4.18 20.53 -9.91
N LEU A 147 -3.88 19.63 -10.85
CA LEU A 147 -4.82 18.63 -11.34
C LEU A 147 -4.85 17.41 -10.42
N ASP A 148 -5.99 17.15 -9.78
CA ASP A 148 -6.19 16.07 -8.82
C ASP A 148 -7.05 14.91 -9.36
N LYS A 149 -7.79 15.14 -10.44
CA LYS A 149 -8.62 14.14 -11.12
C LYS A 149 -8.58 14.35 -12.62
N TRP A 150 -8.37 13.26 -13.36
CA TRP A 150 -8.43 13.24 -14.80
C TRP A 150 -8.74 11.83 -15.28
N GLN A 151 -9.27 11.72 -16.50
CA GLN A 151 -9.47 10.42 -17.13
C GLN A 151 -8.14 9.91 -17.70
N TYR A 152 -7.77 8.67 -17.37
CA TYR A 152 -6.62 8.00 -17.98
C TYR A 152 -6.99 6.60 -18.46
N GLY A 153 -6.36 6.18 -19.56
CA GLY A 153 -6.57 4.83 -20.12
C GLY A 153 -5.59 3.80 -19.55
N TRP A 154 -4.32 4.18 -19.43
CA TRP A 154 -3.25 3.27 -19.03
C TRP A 154 -2.19 4.00 -18.21
N GLN A 155 -1.56 3.28 -17.28
CA GLN A 155 -0.39 3.73 -16.51
C GLN A 155 0.68 2.64 -16.57
N GLY A 156 1.94 3.02 -16.74
CA GLY A 156 3.06 2.10 -16.70
C GLY A 156 4.35 2.75 -16.27
N THR A 157 5.41 1.94 -16.25
CA THR A 157 6.75 2.37 -15.87
C THR A 157 7.76 1.86 -16.86
N GLN A 158 8.82 2.62 -17.08
CA GLN A 158 9.97 2.20 -17.87
C GLN A 158 11.24 2.48 -17.08
N SER A 159 12.13 1.50 -17.04
CA SER A 159 13.45 1.65 -16.45
C SER A 159 14.53 1.34 -17.49
N THR A 160 15.54 2.18 -17.58
CA THR A 160 16.73 1.92 -18.41
C THR A 160 17.84 1.37 -17.52
N GLY A 161 18.12 0.06 -17.63
CA GLY A 161 19.11 -0.64 -16.81
C GLY A 161 18.55 -1.19 -15.49
N ARG A 162 19.45 -1.57 -14.57
CA ARG A 162 19.08 -2.07 -13.23
C ARG A 162 18.91 -0.90 -12.26
N VAL A 163 17.78 -0.23 -12.36
CA VAL A 163 17.45 0.93 -11.52
C VAL A 163 16.26 0.59 -10.64
N ARG A 164 16.38 0.90 -9.35
CA ARG A 164 15.29 0.72 -8.39
C ARG A 164 14.33 1.89 -8.49
N ALA A 165 13.05 1.61 -8.29
CA ALA A 165 12.06 2.67 -8.16
C ALA A 165 12.38 3.56 -6.95
N PRO A 166 12.00 4.85 -6.97
CA PRO A 166 12.40 5.84 -5.96
C PRO A 166 11.73 5.68 -4.58
N TRP A 167 10.85 4.69 -4.40
CA TRP A 167 10.05 4.44 -3.19
C TRP A 167 10.50 3.21 -2.37
#